data_AF-A0A2P5D2C0-F1
#
_entry.id   AF-A0A2P5D2C0-F1
#
_cell.length_a   1.000
_cell.length_b   1.000
_cell.length_c   1.000
_cell.angle_alpha   90.00
_cell.angle_beta   90.00
_cell.angle_gamma   90.00
#
_symmetry.space_group_name_H-M   'P 1'
#
loop_
_entity.id
_entity.type
_entity.pdbx_description
1 polymer ?
#
loop_
_entity_poly.entity_id
_entity_poly.type
_entity_poly.pdbx_seq_one_letter_code
_entity_poly.pdbx_strand_id
1 'polypeptide(L)' 'MKCLNVDYNAGHNPCKANNEVVVTMVDLCPGCKGKHIDLSKHAFDSIAHLSAGRIKIDFELV' A
#
# COMPACT_ATOMS: atom_id res chain seq x y z
N MET A 1 2.00 -6.03 -6.14
CA MET A 1 1.11 -5.26 -5.23
C MET A 1 0.79 -3.93 -5.88
N LYS A 2 -0.49 -3.58 -5.98
CA LYS A 2 -0.99 -2.43 -6.75
C LYS A 2 -1.91 -1.55 -5.91
N CYS A 3 -1.69 -0.23 -5.93
CA CYS A 3 -2.59 0.72 -5.29
C CYS A 3 -3.91 0.84 -6.07
N LEU A 4 -5.03 0.89 -5.35
CA LEU A 4 -6.35 1.12 -5.93
C LEU A 4 -6.74 2.59 -5.71
N ASN A 5 -7.25 3.25 -6.76
CA ASN A 5 -7.63 4.68 -6.79
C ASN A 5 -8.88 4.97 -5.94
N VAL A 6 -8.85 4.58 -4.67
CA VAL A 6 -9.90 4.78 -3.67
C VAL A 6 -9.21 5.05 -2.35
N ASP A 7 -9.08 6.32 -1.97
CA ASP A 7 -8.68 6.68 -0.62
C ASP A 7 -9.82 6.32 0.36
N TYR A 8 -9.46 5.66 1.46
CA TYR A 8 -10.39 5.26 2.52
C TYR A 8 -10.99 6.49 3.26
N ASN A 9 -10.34 7.65 3.21
CA ASN A 9 -10.68 8.81 4.04
C ASN A 9 -11.02 10.11 3.28
N ALA A 10 -10.63 10.28 2.01
CA ALA A 10 -10.61 11.64 1.41
C ALA A 10 -11.14 11.80 -0.01
N GLY A 11 -11.52 10.73 -0.73
CA GLY A 11 -12.07 10.86 -2.09
C GLY A 11 -11.09 11.41 -3.15
N HIS A 12 -9.81 11.57 -2.80
CA HIS A 12 -8.73 11.90 -3.73
C HIS A 12 -8.01 10.61 -4.15
N ASN A 13 -7.33 10.63 -5.29
CA ASN A 13 -6.52 9.48 -5.71
C ASN A 13 -5.15 9.53 -4.99
N PRO A 14 -4.83 8.56 -4.11
CA PRO A 14 -3.56 8.55 -3.40
C PRO A 14 -2.43 7.90 -4.23
N CYS A 15 -2.77 7.19 -5.30
CA CYS A 15 -1.83 6.37 -6.06
C CYS A 15 -0.96 7.22 -6.98
N LYS A 16 0.32 6.84 -7.12
CA LYS A 16 1.23 7.44 -8.11
C LYS A 16 0.93 6.93 -9.52
N ALA A 17 1.54 7.53 -10.54
CA ALA A 17 1.37 7.07 -11.93
C ALA A 17 1.85 5.62 -12.14
N ASN A 18 3.01 5.29 -11.58
CA ASN A 18 3.49 3.90 -11.48
C ASN A 18 3.12 3.41 -10.08
N ASN A 19 2.07 2.61 -9.97
CA ASN A 19 1.47 2.26 -8.68
C ASN A 19 1.57 0.79 -8.31
N GLU A 20 2.53 0.08 -8.92
CA GLU A 20 2.75 -1.33 -8.72
C GLU A 20 4.19 -1.59 -8.27
N VAL A 21 4.32 -2.50 -7.30
CA VAL A 21 5.60 -2.89 -6.72
C VAL A 21 5.59 -4.37 -6.34
N VAL A 22 6.73 -5.03 -6.52
CA VAL A 22 7.00 -6.38 -5.99
C VAL A 22 7.75 -6.21 -4.67
N VAL A 23 7.29 -6.90 -3.63
CA VAL A 23 7.85 -6.84 -2.28
C VAL A 23 8.02 -8.24 -1.72
N THR A 24 8.91 -8.40 -0.74
CA THR A 24 9.08 -9.64 0.02
C THR A 24 8.49 -9.44 1.42
N MET A 25 7.70 -10.41 1.90
CA MET A 25 7.27 -10.43 3.30
C MET A 25 8.44 -10.87 4.18
N VAL A 26 8.97 -9.94 4.97
CA VAL A 26 10.18 -10.16 5.80
C VAL A 26 9.90 -10.12 7.30
N ASP A 27 8.72 -9.69 7.72
CA ASP A 27 8.36 -9.54 9.13
C ASP A 27 6.85 -9.72 9.37
N LEU A 28 6.50 -10.07 10.61
CA LEU A 28 5.13 -10.07 11.11
C LEU A 28 4.85 -8.73 11.79
N CYS A 29 3.78 -8.05 11.38
CA CYS A 29 3.28 -6.87 12.07
C CYS A 29 2.27 -7.27 13.17
N PRO A 30 2.64 -7.34 14.48
CA PRO A 30 1.74 -7.80 15.53
C PRO A 30 0.59 -6.82 15.81
N GLY A 31 0.77 -5.53 15.48
CA GLY A 31 -0.27 -4.50 15.63
C GLY A 31 -1.21 -4.38 14.43
N CYS A 32 -0.96 -5.12 13.34
CA CYS A 32 -1.76 -5.05 12.14
C CYS A 32 -3.04 -5.87 12.28
N LYS A 33 -4.16 -5.30 11.83
CA LYS A 33 -5.41 -6.06 11.72
C LYS A 33 -5.31 -7.10 10.60
N GLY A 34 -6.14 -8.13 10.65
CA GLY A 34 -6.27 -9.09 9.56
C GLY A 34 -6.51 -8.37 8.22
N LYS A 35 -5.81 -8.82 7.16
CA LYS A 35 -5.81 -8.22 5.80
C LYS A 35 -5.09 -6.87 5.67
N HIS A 36 -4.31 -6.46 6.67
CA HIS A 36 -3.39 -5.32 6.53
C HIS A 36 -1.99 -5.84 6.18
N ILE A 37 -1.27 -5.08 5.36
CA ILE A 37 0.15 -5.28 5.08
C ILE A 37 0.85 -3.96 5.41
N ASP A 38 1.85 -4.01 6.28
CA ASP A 38 2.66 -2.84 6.60
C ASP A 38 3.89 -2.82 5.70
N LEU A 39 3.98 -1.79 4.87
CA LEU A 39 5.05 -1.66 3.89
C LEU A 39 6.19 -0.85 4.47
N SER A 40 7.41 -1.14 4.01
CA SER A 40 8.51 -0.20 4.20
C SER A 40 8.15 1.15 3.58
N LYS A 41 8.67 2.24 4.17
CA LYS A 41 8.43 3.60 3.67
C LYS A 41 8.75 3.73 2.17
N HIS A 42 9.81 3.08 1.70
CA HIS A 42 10.21 3.10 0.30
C HIS A 42 9.19 2.38 -0.61
N ALA A 43 8.72 1.19 -0.23
CA ALA A 43 7.73 0.44 -1.01
C ALA A 43 6.35 1.10 -1.00
N PHE A 44 5.97 1.77 0.09
CA PHE A 44 4.74 2.57 0.10
C PHE A 44 4.86 3.77 -0.83
N ASP A 45 5.95 4.53 -0.72
CA ASP A 45 6.17 5.72 -1.55
C ASP A 45 6.36 5.38 -3.03
N SER A 46 6.72 4.14 -3.39
CA SER A 46 6.76 3.77 -4.81
C SER A 46 5.36 3.69 -5.44
N ILE A 47 4.31 3.42 -4.65
CA ILE A 47 2.95 3.20 -5.18
C ILE A 47 1.92 4.28 -4.82
N ALA A 48 2.13 5.03 -3.74
CA ALA A 48 1.22 6.07 -3.28
C ALA A 48 1.94 7.23 -2.58
N HIS A 49 1.28 8.38 -2.48
CA HIS A 49 1.78 9.52 -1.71
C HIS A 49 1.79 9.18 -0.21
N LEU A 50 2.94 9.38 0.45
CA LEU A 50 3.09 9.13 1.89
C LEU A 50 2.03 9.82 2.77
N SER A 51 1.52 10.98 2.35
CA SER A 51 0.47 11.73 3.05
C SER A 51 -0.86 10.99 3.13
N ALA A 52 -1.11 10.00 2.26
CA ALA A 52 -2.31 9.17 2.33
C ALA A 52 -2.31 8.29 3.59
N GLY A 53 -1.13 7.84 4.04
CA GLY A 53 -0.93 7.01 5.22
C GLY A 53 -1.48 5.57 5.11
N ARG A 54 -2.70 5.39 4.57
CA ARG A 54 -3.35 4.10 4.32
C ARG A 54 -4.06 4.13 2.97
N ILE A 55 -3.90 3.06 2.21
CA ILE A 55 -4.49 2.89 0.88
C ILE A 55 -5.14 1.52 0.77
N LYS A 56 -6.09 1.39 -0.15
CA LYS A 56 -6.56 0.07 -0.59
C LYS A 56 -5.62 -0.46 -1.66
N ILE A 57 -5.29 -1.75 -1.59
CA ILE A 57 -4.43 -2.42 -2.55
C ILE A 57 -5.11 -3.65 -3.12
N ASP A 58 -4.60 -4.09 -4.25
CA ASP A 58 -4.73 -5.46 -4.74
C ASP A 58 -3.34 -6.11 -4.83
N PHE A 59 -3.24 -7.41 -4.63
CA PHE A 59 -1.97 -8.11 -4.77
C PHE A 59 -2.16 -9.59 -5.11
N GLU A 60 -1.16 -10.12 -5.79
CA GLU A 60 -0.98 -11.53 -6.07
C GLU A 60 0.38 -11.98 -5.54
N LEU A 61 0.49 -13.28 -5.27
CA LEU A 61 1.76 -13.91 -4.90
C LEU A 61 2.44 -14.35 -6.20
N VAL A 62 3.72 -13.99 -6.33
CA VAL A 62 4.58 -14.32 -7.48
C VAL A 62 5.86 -15.00 -7.02
#